data_AF-G0IW83-F1
#
_entry.id   AF-G0IW83-F1
#
_cell.length_a   1.000
_cell.length_b   1.000
_cell.length_c   1.000
_cell.angle_alpha   90.00
_cell.angle_beta   90.00
_cell.angle_gamma   90.00
#
_symmetry.space_group_name_H-M   'P 1'
#
loop_
_entity.id
_entity.type
_entity.pdbx_description
1 polymer ?
#
loop_
_entity_poly.entity_id
_entity_poly.type
_entity_poly.pdbx_seq_one_letter_code
_entity_poly.pdbx_strand_id
1 'polypeptide(L)'
;MDKNQNTSNKRKENCSDENKCFELLESILDGEGTADSKEILNEKIAKCQPCFEHYHLEKVIKEILQNKCTKHMVPSELAATIRQKIQDLK
;
A
#
# COMPACT_ATOMS: atom_id res chain seq x y z
N MET A 1 10.42 38.95 17.94
CA MET A 1 11.49 38.09 17.40
C MET A 1 10.87 37.23 16.30
N ASP A 2 11.22 37.62 15.08
CA ASP A 2 11.30 36.82 13.85
C ASP A 2 10.06 36.09 13.34
N LYS A 3 9.28 36.83 12.54
CA LYS A 3 8.56 36.28 11.38
C LYS A 3 9.58 35.97 10.28
N ASN A 4 9.68 34.72 9.85
CA ASN A 4 10.16 34.41 8.50
C ASN A 4 9.38 33.25 7.89
N GLN A 5 8.26 33.60 7.24
CA GLN A 5 7.60 32.79 6.24
C GLN A 5 8.36 32.95 4.92
N ASN A 6 9.20 31.98 4.55
CA ASN A 6 9.44 31.55 3.17
C ASN A 6 10.42 30.36 3.16
N THR A 7 10.05 29.20 2.62
CA THR A 7 10.92 28.40 1.74
C THR A 7 10.13 27.24 1.12
N SER A 8 10.09 27.26 -0.22
CA SER A 8 9.66 26.25 -1.17
C SER A 8 9.59 24.81 -0.65
N ASN A 9 8.42 24.16 -0.77
CA ASN A 9 8.14 22.75 -1.13
C ASN A 9 9.23 21.66 -0.91
N LYS A 10 10.06 21.77 0.14
CA LYS A 10 11.15 20.84 0.39
C LYS A 10 10.71 19.88 1.48
N ARG A 11 10.60 18.60 1.09
CA ARG A 11 10.29 17.52 2.03
C ARG A 11 11.35 17.46 3.12
N LYS A 12 10.95 17.09 4.34
CA LYS A 12 11.91 16.77 5.40
C LYS A 12 12.74 15.56 4.99
N GLU A 13 14.04 15.63 5.24
CA GLU A 13 15.01 14.58 4.91
C GLU A 13 14.98 13.42 5.94
N ASN A 14 14.54 13.70 7.17
CA ASN A 14 14.48 12.72 8.26
C ASN A 14 13.05 12.63 8.85
N CYS A 15 12.60 11.43 9.18
CA CYS A 15 11.31 11.22 9.85
C CYS A 15 11.50 10.72 11.27
N SER A 16 11.06 11.51 12.27
CA SER A 16 11.13 11.15 13.69
C SER A 16 10.32 9.90 14.07
N ASP A 17 9.25 9.62 13.32
CA ASP A 17 8.35 8.49 13.53
C ASP A 17 8.28 7.62 12.25
N GLU A 18 9.44 7.30 11.68
CA GLU A 18 9.55 6.53 10.43
C GLU A 18 8.78 5.20 10.48
N ASN A 19 9.03 4.37 11.50
CA ASN A 19 8.32 3.09 11.67
C ASN A 19 6.80 3.22 11.67
N LYS A 20 6.24 4.15 12.48
CA LYS A 20 4.79 4.35 12.52
C LYS A 20 4.22 4.84 11.20
N CYS A 21 5.01 5.61 10.44
CA CYS A 21 4.61 6.06 9.11
C CYS A 21 4.62 4.89 8.13
N PHE A 22 5.59 3.99 8.23
CA PHE A 22 5.69 2.79 7.39
C PHE A 22 4.56 1.81 7.67
N GLU A 23 4.27 1.51 8.94
CA GLU A 23 3.12 0.67 9.32
C GLU A 23 1.79 1.22 8.78
N LEU A 24 1.59 2.54 8.86
CA LEU A 24 0.41 3.18 8.30
C LEU A 24 0.38 3.10 6.76
N LEU A 25 1.54 3.30 6.11
CA LEU A 25 1.70 3.19 4.66
C LEU A 25 1.35 1.80 4.14
N GLU A 26 1.90 0.76 4.78
CA GLU A 26 1.67 -0.64 4.47
C GLU A 26 0.20 -1.01 4.67
N SER A 27 -0.39 -0.67 5.83
CA SER A 27 -1.82 -0.94 6.12
C SER A 27 -2.77 -0.30 5.08
N ILE A 28 -2.45 0.92 4.62
CA ILE A 28 -3.23 1.57 3.56
C ILE A 28 -3.02 0.88 2.21
N LEU A 29 -1.79 0.50 1.88
CA LEU A 29 -1.49 -0.21 0.63
C LEU A 29 -2.20 -1.55 0.59
N ASP A 30 -2.25 -2.28 1.70
CA ASP A 30 -2.92 -3.58 1.83
C ASP A 30 -4.45 -3.53 1.89
N GLY A 31 -5.01 -2.32 1.92
CA GLY A 31 -6.46 -2.12 1.88
C GLY A 31 -7.14 -2.30 3.24
N GLU A 32 -6.35 -2.34 4.31
CA GLU A 32 -6.83 -2.35 5.69
C GLU A 32 -7.11 -0.92 6.21
N GLY A 33 -6.65 0.11 5.50
CA GLY A 33 -6.88 1.52 5.82
C GLY A 33 -8.27 2.04 5.45
N THR A 34 -8.79 2.98 6.26
CA THR A 34 -10.03 3.73 5.96
C THR A 34 -9.81 4.82 4.90
N ALA A 35 -10.89 5.41 4.38
CA ALA A 35 -10.80 6.52 3.41
C ALA A 35 -10.02 7.71 3.99
N ASP A 36 -10.24 8.05 5.26
CA ASP A 36 -9.58 9.13 5.99
C ASP A 36 -8.06 8.90 6.10
N SER A 37 -7.62 7.64 6.20
CA SER A 37 -6.20 7.29 6.26
C SER A 37 -5.45 7.64 4.98
N LYS A 38 -6.10 7.64 3.81
CA LYS A 38 -5.45 8.01 2.53
C LYS A 38 -5.12 9.49 2.44
N GLU A 39 -5.96 10.36 2.97
CA GLU A 39 -5.69 11.81 2.96
C GLU A 39 -4.51 12.14 3.88
N ILE A 40 -4.50 11.56 5.08
CA ILE A 40 -3.40 11.67 6.04
C ILE A 40 -2.08 11.17 5.41
N LEU A 41 -2.16 10.08 4.64
CA LEU A 41 -1.00 9.55 3.94
C LEU A 41 -0.45 10.51 2.90
N ASN A 42 -1.31 11.05 2.04
CA ASN A 42 -0.94 11.98 1.00
C ASN A 42 -0.28 13.24 1.59
N GLU A 43 -0.77 13.73 2.73
CA GLU A 43 -0.15 14.84 3.44
C GLU A 43 1.26 14.49 3.95
N LYS A 44 1.43 13.29 4.53
CA LYS A 44 2.72 12.82 5.05
C LYS A 44 3.76 12.66 3.97
N ILE A 45 3.44 12.01 2.86
CA ILE A 45 4.38 11.80 1.74
C ILE A 45 4.68 13.11 0.98
N ALA A 46 3.76 14.08 1.01
CA ALA A 46 4.01 15.42 0.46
C ALA A 46 5.07 16.18 1.25
N LYS A 47 5.16 15.93 2.57
CA LYS A 47 6.05 16.65 3.50
C LYS A 47 7.31 15.87 3.87
N CYS A 48 7.42 14.58 3.53
CA CYS A 48 8.48 13.69 4.00
C CYS A 48 9.13 12.86 2.89
N GLN A 49 10.44 12.99 2.71
CA GLN A 49 11.19 12.30 1.67
C GLN A 49 11.33 10.79 1.95
N PRO A 50 11.78 10.33 3.14
CA PRO A 50 11.90 8.89 3.39
C PRO A 50 10.56 8.16 3.33
N CYS A 51 9.47 8.78 3.80
CA CYS A 51 8.13 8.20 3.68
C CYS A 51 7.65 8.14 2.22
N PHE A 52 8.00 9.12 1.38
CA PHE A 52 7.67 9.08 -0.03
C PHE A 52 8.42 7.96 -0.77
N GLU A 53 9.71 7.81 -0.50
CA GLU A 53 10.54 6.77 -1.11
C GLU A 53 10.07 5.38 -0.71
N HIS A 54 9.79 5.16 0.58
CA HIS A 54 9.24 3.91 1.08
C HIS A 54 7.87 3.60 0.47
N TYR A 55 6.94 4.57 0.46
CA TYR A 55 5.64 4.41 -0.21
C TYR A 55 5.79 3.99 -1.67
N HIS A 56 6.69 4.67 -2.40
CA HIS A 56 6.88 4.42 -3.81
C HIS A 56 7.44 3.02 -4.05
N LEU A 57 8.41 2.58 -3.25
CA LEU A 57 8.97 1.24 -3.29
C LEU A 57 7.89 0.17 -3.08
N GLU A 58 7.14 0.26 -1.98
CA GLU A 58 6.08 -0.71 -1.64
C GLU A 58 4.99 -0.75 -2.71
N LYS A 59 4.61 0.40 -3.25
CA LYS A 59 3.65 0.48 -4.35
C LYS A 59 4.15 -0.24 -5.60
N VAL A 60 5.41 -0.04 -5.99
CA VAL A 60 6.01 -0.71 -7.16
C VAL A 60 6.09 -2.22 -6.92
N ILE A 61 6.49 -2.66 -5.74
CA ILE A 61 6.50 -4.09 -5.37
C ILE A 61 5.10 -4.68 -5.52
N LYS A 62 4.09 -3.99 -4.99
CA LYS A 62 2.69 -4.42 -5.08
C LYS A 62 2.19 -4.50 -6.53
N GLU A 63 2.52 -3.52 -7.36
CA GLU A 63 2.19 -3.53 -8.79
C GLU A 63 2.87 -4.72 -9.51
N ILE A 64 4.14 -5.00 -9.20
CA ILE A 64 4.84 -6.18 -9.73
C ILE A 64 4.16 -7.47 -9.29
N LEU A 65 3.83 -7.60 -8.00
CA LEU A 65 3.14 -8.77 -7.47
C LEU A 65 1.76 -8.94 -8.12
N GLN A 66 1.00 -7.87 -8.31
CA GLN A 66 -0.29 -7.95 -9.02
C GLN A 66 -0.13 -8.39 -10.47
N ASN A 67 0.93 -7.93 -11.15
CA ASN A 67 1.22 -8.31 -12.53
C ASN A 67 1.77 -9.74 -12.66
N LYS A 68 2.51 -10.24 -11.65
CA LYS A 68 3.13 -11.58 -11.66
C LYS A 68 2.25 -12.66 -11.06
N CYS A 69 1.51 -12.33 -10.01
CA CYS A 69 0.39 -13.12 -9.51
C CYS A 69 -0.83 -12.85 -10.40
N THR A 70 -0.69 -13.17 -11.69
CA THR A 70 -1.81 -13.23 -12.61
C THR A 70 -2.88 -14.10 -11.98
N LYS A 71 -4.10 -13.57 -11.88
CA LYS A 71 -5.31 -14.34 -11.59
C LYS A 71 -5.51 -15.35 -12.71
N HIS A 72 -4.68 -16.39 -12.75
CA HIS A 72 -4.85 -17.49 -13.66
C HIS A 72 -6.25 -18.03 -13.41
N MET A 73 -7.03 -18.11 -14.48
CA MET A 73 -8.32 -18.77 -14.38
C MET A 73 -8.06 -20.15 -13.82
N VAL A 74 -8.78 -20.49 -12.75
CA VAL A 74 -8.72 -21.83 -12.18
C VAL A 74 -8.99 -22.81 -13.33
N PRO A 75 -8.11 -23.80 -13.57
CA PRO A 75 -8.35 -24.80 -14.60
C PRO A 75 -9.75 -25.39 -14.44
N SER A 76 -10.50 -25.46 -15.54
CA SER A 76 -11.90 -25.91 -15.52
C SER A 76 -12.05 -27.30 -14.90
N GLU A 77 -11.06 -28.17 -15.12
CA GLU A 77 -10.98 -29.51 -14.53
C GLU A 77 -10.92 -29.45 -13.00
N LEU A 78 -10.04 -28.61 -12.43
CA LEU A 78 -9.92 -28.45 -10.98
C LEU A 78 -11.22 -27.93 -10.37
N ALA A 79 -11.86 -26.95 -11.00
CA ALA A 79 -13.15 -26.43 -10.57
C ALA A 79 -14.25 -27.50 -10.61
N ALA A 80 -14.27 -28.34 -11.66
CA ALA A 80 -15.21 -29.44 -11.80
C ALA A 80 -14.98 -30.51 -10.72
N THR A 81 -13.73 -30.92 -10.48
CA THR A 81 -13.38 -31.90 -9.44
C THR A 81 -13.77 -31.43 -8.05
N ILE A 82 -13.57 -30.15 -7.72
CA ILE A 82 -13.98 -29.59 -6.43
C ILE A 82 -15.51 -29.65 -6.28
N ARG A 83 -16.27 -29.26 -7.30
CA ARG A 83 -17.74 -29.32 -7.28
C ARG A 83 -18.26 -30.75 -7.13
N GLN A 84 -17.64 -31.70 -7.82
CA GLN A 84 -17.95 -33.12 -7.72
C GLN A 84 -17.77 -33.61 -6.27
N LYS A 85 -16.61 -33.35 -5.65
CA LYS A 85 -16.35 -33.75 -4.26
C LYS A 85 -17.34 -33.14 -3.27
N ILE A 86 -17.79 -31.91 -3.50
CA ILE A 86 -18.82 -31.28 -2.66
C ILE A 86 -20.18 -31.97 -2.81
N GLN A 87 -20.53 -32.41 -4.02
CA GLN A 87 -21.76 -33.17 -4.26
C GLN A 87 -21.69 -34.57 -3.65
N ASP A 88 -20.55 -35.24 -3.72
CA ASP A 88 -20.35 -36.59 -3.16
C ASP A 88 -20.35 -36.62 -1.62
N LEU A 89 -20.21 -35.45 -0.98
CA LEU A 89 -20.30 -35.27 0.47
C LEU A 89 -21.74 -35.01 0.96
N LYS A 90 -22.71 -34.88 0.06
CA LYS A 90 -24.15 -34.79 0.39
C LYS A 90 -24.82 -36.17 0.37
#